data_AF-A0A7W2DUJ1-F1
#
_entry.id   AF-A0A7W2DUJ1-F1
#
_cell.length_a   1.000
_cell.length_b   1.000
_cell.length_c   1.000
_cell.angle_alpha   90.00
_cell.angle_beta   90.00
_cell.angle_gamma   90.00
#
_symmetry.space_group_name_H-M   'P 1'
#
loop_
_entity.id
_entity.type
_entity.pdbx_description
1 polymer ?
#
loop_
_entity_poly.entity_id
_entity_poly.type
_entity_poly.pdbx_seq_one_letter_code
_entity_poly.pdbx_strand_id
1 'polypeptide(L)'
;MHGARGALSSPGLPDVVTVPARQGLEAVDILRRGTGDRVGPVLHDDDCDTLGFLVPAGTADAWDVPGSTCTQTDGSATAPAAPEPAGEGGGWLLPPGGAEPATDPAVLRDALGEAARLLRAADSCR
;
A
#
# COMPACT_ATOMS: atom_id res chain seq x y z
N MET A 1 -0.62 -37.23 3.09
CA MET A 1 -1.54 -36.46 3.94
C MET A 1 -0.84 -35.17 4.36
N HIS A 2 -1.11 -34.06 3.70
CA HIS A 2 -0.79 -32.71 4.18
C HIS A 2 -1.95 -31.83 3.73
N GLY A 3 -2.98 -31.79 4.57
CA GLY A 3 -4.07 -30.84 4.44
C GLY A 3 -3.63 -29.51 5.03
N ALA A 4 -3.31 -28.55 4.18
CA ALA A 4 -3.44 -27.15 4.56
C ALA A 4 -4.88 -26.76 4.21
N ARG A 5 -5.73 -26.82 5.21
CA ARG A 5 -7.09 -26.26 5.16
C ARG A 5 -6.88 -24.78 4.85
N GLY A 6 -7.19 -24.36 3.63
CA GLY A 6 -7.29 -22.94 3.32
C GLY A 6 -8.23 -22.34 4.35
N ALA A 7 -7.69 -21.50 5.22
CA ALA A 7 -8.54 -20.67 6.06
C ALA A 7 -9.47 -19.95 5.09
N LEU A 8 -10.77 -20.15 5.28
CA LEU A 8 -11.76 -19.30 4.66
C LEU A 8 -11.58 -17.93 5.32
N SER A 9 -10.59 -17.17 4.85
CA SER A 9 -10.52 -15.76 5.17
C SER A 9 -11.83 -15.20 4.64
N SER A 10 -12.74 -14.83 5.53
CA SER A 10 -13.71 -13.78 5.20
C SER A 10 -12.96 -12.70 4.43
N PRO A 11 -13.53 -12.05 3.41
CA PRO A 11 -12.88 -10.89 2.83
C PRO A 11 -12.75 -9.85 3.96
N GLY A 12 -11.60 -9.90 4.63
CA GLY A 12 -11.23 -8.97 5.67
C GLY A 12 -11.12 -7.60 5.02
N LEU A 13 -11.20 -6.56 5.85
CA LEU A 13 -10.91 -5.23 5.35
C LEU A 13 -9.48 -5.23 4.78
N PRO A 14 -9.23 -4.50 3.67
CA PRO A 14 -7.90 -4.42 3.09
C PRO A 14 -6.90 -3.89 4.12
N ASP A 15 -5.70 -4.47 4.15
CA ASP A 15 -4.61 -3.94 4.96
C ASP A 15 -4.06 -2.68 4.28
N VAL A 16 -3.34 -1.85 5.04
CA VAL A 16 -2.75 -0.61 4.53
C VAL A 16 -1.23 -0.67 4.70
N VAL A 17 -0.50 -0.44 3.61
CA VAL A 17 0.95 -0.25 3.64
C VAL A 17 1.26 1.24 3.62
N THR A 18 1.81 1.76 4.72
CA THR A 18 2.25 3.15 4.86
C THR A 18 3.73 3.29 4.56
N VAL A 19 4.10 4.29 3.76
CA VAL A 19 5.47 4.61 3.36
C VAL A 19 5.71 6.12 3.32
N PRO A 20 6.97 6.59 3.42
CA PRO A 20 7.30 8.00 3.17
C PRO A 20 6.84 8.44 1.77
N ALA A 21 6.30 9.65 1.64
CA ALA A 21 5.70 10.17 0.41
C ALA A 21 6.68 10.10 -0.78
N ARG A 22 7.96 10.43 -0.56
CA ARG A 22 9.01 10.32 -1.60
C ARG A 22 9.15 8.90 -2.16
N GLN A 23 9.16 7.89 -1.29
CA GLN A 23 9.30 6.49 -1.71
C GLN A 23 8.01 5.99 -2.34
N GLY A 24 6.86 6.36 -1.77
CA GLY A 24 5.56 5.96 -2.28
C GLY A 24 5.25 6.55 -3.66
N LEU A 25 5.57 7.82 -3.91
CA LEU A 25 5.32 8.45 -5.21
C LEU A 25 6.14 7.78 -6.32
N GLU A 26 7.41 7.47 -6.06
CA GLU A 26 8.24 6.70 -6.99
C GLU A 26 7.67 5.30 -7.22
N ALA A 27 7.18 4.63 -6.17
CA ALA A 27 6.52 3.33 -6.30
C ALA A 27 5.24 3.42 -7.16
N VAL A 28 4.39 4.43 -6.96
CA VAL A 28 3.20 4.67 -7.81
C VAL A 28 3.61 4.86 -9.27
N ASP A 29 4.64 5.65 -9.53
CA ASP A 29 5.13 5.93 -10.87
C ASP A 29 5.71 4.67 -11.55
N ILE A 30 6.46 3.84 -10.81
CA ILE A 30 6.93 2.52 -11.27
C ILE A 30 5.75 1.60 -11.59
N LEU A 31 4.77 1.48 -10.69
CA LEU A 31 3.59 0.64 -10.88
C LEU A 31 2.77 1.07 -12.11
N ARG A 32 2.60 2.39 -12.32
CA ARG A 32 1.88 2.94 -13.47
C ARG A 32 2.61 2.73 -14.80
N ARG A 33 3.94 2.58 -14.79
CA ARG A 33 4.75 2.22 -15.97
C ARG A 33 4.76 0.72 -16.26
N GLY A 34 4.47 -0.11 -15.25
CA GLY A 34 4.40 -1.56 -15.37
C GLY A 34 3.33 -2.03 -16.35
N THR A 35 3.60 -3.13 -17.06
CA THR A 35 2.69 -3.67 -18.07
C THR A 35 1.57 -4.49 -17.42
N GLY A 36 0.56 -3.82 -16.86
CA GLY A 36 -0.76 -4.43 -16.64
C GLY A 36 -1.27 -4.54 -15.21
N ASP A 37 -0.46 -4.29 -14.19
CA ASP A 37 -0.93 -4.24 -12.80
C ASP A 37 -1.57 -2.88 -12.51
N ARG A 38 -2.84 -2.92 -12.10
CA ARG A 38 -3.59 -1.73 -11.76
C ARG A 38 -3.24 -1.36 -10.32
N VAL A 39 -2.77 -0.13 -10.15
CA VAL A 39 -2.56 0.44 -8.82
C VAL A 39 -3.91 0.54 -8.12
N GLY A 40 -4.02 -0.05 -6.94
CA GLY A 40 -5.19 0.08 -6.09
C GLY A 40 -5.32 1.50 -5.52
N PRO A 41 -6.30 1.72 -4.65
CA PRO A 41 -6.50 3.01 -4.02
C PRO A 41 -5.26 3.42 -3.19
N VAL A 42 -4.87 4.69 -3.30
CA VAL A 42 -3.71 5.25 -2.58
C VAL A 42 -4.13 6.51 -1.85
N LEU A 43 -3.92 6.50 -0.54
CA LEU A 43 -4.06 7.65 0.34
C LEU A 43 -2.77 8.45 0.36
N HIS A 44 -2.91 9.76 0.46
CA HIS A 44 -1.86 10.70 0.84
C HIS A 44 -2.24 11.36 2.15
N ASP A 45 -1.33 11.29 3.10
CA ASP A 45 -1.40 12.01 4.37
C ASP A 45 -0.38 13.15 4.29
N ASP A 46 -0.87 14.37 4.04
CA ASP A 46 -0.03 15.55 3.86
C ASP A 46 0.61 16.00 5.19
N ASP A 47 0.02 15.67 6.34
CA ASP A 47 0.54 16.04 7.67
C ASP A 47 1.78 15.22 8.07
N CYS A 48 1.77 13.92 7.76
CA CYS A 48 2.89 13.02 8.04
C CYS A 48 3.84 12.82 6.84
N ASP A 49 3.58 13.45 5.69
CA ASP A 49 4.30 13.22 4.42
C ASP A 49 4.37 11.71 4.10
N THR A 50 3.22 11.01 4.12
CA THR A 50 3.17 9.56 3.85
C THR A 50 2.13 9.18 2.78
N LEU A 51 2.36 8.05 2.12
CA LEU A 51 1.37 7.38 1.27
C LEU A 51 0.91 6.07 1.89
N GLY A 52 -0.39 5.79 1.81
CA GLY A 52 -1.02 4.55 2.23
C GLY A 52 -1.58 3.77 1.03
N PHE A 53 -1.05 2.58 0.76
CA PHE A 53 -1.52 1.70 -0.30
C PHE A 53 -2.46 0.65 0.28
N LEU A 54 -3.65 0.53 -0.30
CA LEU A 54 -4.56 -0.57 0.05
C LEU A 54 -4.06 -1.88 -0.59
N VAL A 55 -3.91 -2.92 0.22
CA VAL A 55 -3.47 -4.26 -0.18
C VAL A 55 -4.47 -5.31 0.35
N PRO A 56 -4.51 -6.53 -0.20
CA PRO A 56 -5.39 -7.59 0.28
C PRO A 56 -5.19 -7.87 1.78
N ALA A 57 -6.28 -8.18 2.48
CA ALA A 57 -6.25 -8.53 3.90
C ALA A 57 -5.30 -9.72 4.18
N GLY A 58 -4.58 -9.66 5.30
CA GLY A 58 -3.56 -10.65 5.69
C GLY A 58 -2.19 -10.40 5.06
N THR A 59 -2.01 -9.31 4.31
CA THR A 59 -0.71 -8.88 3.81
C THR A 59 0.21 -8.49 4.96
N ALA A 60 -0.33 -7.89 6.03
CA ALA A 60 0.44 -7.43 7.18
C ALA A 60 1.24 -8.54 7.87
N ASP A 61 0.69 -9.77 7.92
CA ASP A 61 1.34 -10.93 8.57
C ASP A 61 2.68 -11.32 7.91
N ALA A 62 2.80 -11.08 6.61
CA ALA A 62 3.99 -11.40 5.82
C ALA A 62 4.69 -10.16 5.25
N TRP A 63 4.40 -8.97 5.78
CA TRP A 63 5.02 -7.74 5.28
C TRP A 63 6.40 -7.50 5.88
N ASP A 64 7.43 -7.52 5.04
CA ASP A 64 8.83 -7.33 5.43
C ASP A 64 9.56 -6.50 4.38
N VAL A 65 9.15 -5.24 4.22
CA VAL A 65 9.81 -4.28 3.32
C VAL A 65 10.37 -3.11 4.14
N PRO A 66 11.69 -2.85 4.07
CA PRO A 66 12.31 -1.74 4.78
C PRO A 66 11.73 -0.37 4.39
N GLY A 67 11.54 0.51 5.38
CA GLY A 67 10.99 1.85 5.17
C GLY A 67 9.48 1.87 4.94
N SER A 68 8.79 0.74 5.17
CA SER A 68 7.35 0.63 5.07
C SER A 68 6.76 -0.10 6.26
N THR A 69 5.54 0.26 6.63
CA THR A 69 4.79 -0.37 7.71
C THR A 69 3.47 -0.87 7.15
N CYS A 70 3.18 -2.16 7.31
CA CYS A 70 1.86 -2.69 6.96
C CYS A 70 1.03 -2.84 8.23
N THR A 71 -0.12 -2.18 8.24
CA THR A 71 -1.09 -2.21 9.32
C THR A 71 -2.27 -3.07 8.90
N GLN A 72 -2.56 -4.09 9.69
CA GLN A 72 -3.76 -4.88 9.51
C GLN A 72 -4.98 -4.01 9.83
N THR A 73 -5.93 -3.93 8.90
CA THR A 73 -7.21 -3.27 9.20
C THR A 73 -8.10 -4.28 9.91
N ASP A 74 -7.82 -4.52 11.19
CA ASP A 74 -8.79 -5.17 12.06
C ASP A 74 -10.02 -4.27 12.11
N GLY A 75 -11.22 -4.81 11.97
CA GLY A 75 -12.49 -4.06 12.00
C GLY A 75 -12.78 -3.29 13.32
N SER A 76 -11.76 -3.00 14.13
CA SER A 76 -11.79 -2.12 15.28
C SER A 76 -11.86 -0.65 14.85
N ALA A 77 -13.09 -0.22 14.60
CA ALA A 77 -13.63 1.11 14.87
C ALA A 77 -12.64 2.29 14.83
N THR A 78 -12.34 2.80 13.63
CA THR A 78 -12.18 4.24 13.28
C THR A 78 -11.76 4.42 11.80
N ALA A 79 -11.37 3.36 11.07
CA ALA A 79 -11.17 3.47 9.62
C ALA A 79 -12.41 2.99 8.84
N PRO A 80 -13.06 3.83 8.02
CA PRO A 80 -14.15 3.39 7.15
C PRO A 80 -13.65 2.35 6.12
N ALA A 81 -14.58 1.55 5.57
CA ALA A 81 -14.31 0.43 4.65
C ALA A 81 -13.62 0.81 3.33
N ALA A 82 -13.50 2.11 3.06
CA ALA A 82 -12.36 2.72 2.41
C ALA A 82 -11.93 3.82 3.40
N PRO A 83 -10.66 3.95 3.80
CA PRO A 83 -10.28 5.00 4.72
C PRO A 83 -10.68 6.33 4.09
N GLU A 84 -11.78 6.94 4.54
CA GLU A 84 -12.09 8.29 4.12
C GLU A 84 -10.91 9.14 4.58
N PRO A 85 -10.37 10.01 3.71
CA PRO A 85 -9.25 10.86 4.08
C PRO A 85 -9.60 11.53 5.40
N ALA A 86 -8.80 11.25 6.43
CA ALA A 86 -9.12 11.63 7.79
C ALA A 86 -8.97 13.16 7.93
N GLY A 87 -10.05 13.90 7.70
CA GLY A 87 -10.10 15.34 7.91
C GLY A 87 -9.23 16.17 6.96
N GLU A 88 -9.17 17.47 7.25
CA GLU A 88 -8.72 18.58 6.38
C GLU A 88 -7.27 18.49 5.83
N GLY A 89 -6.52 17.42 6.12
CA GLY A 89 -5.11 17.23 5.72
C GLY A 89 -4.77 15.91 5.03
N GLY A 90 -5.74 15.00 4.82
CA GLY A 90 -5.54 13.78 4.03
C GLY A 90 -6.30 13.81 2.71
N GLY A 91 -5.79 13.17 1.67
CA GLY A 91 -6.45 13.12 0.36
C GLY A 91 -6.23 11.79 -0.37
N TRP A 92 -7.13 11.44 -1.28
CA TRP A 92 -6.87 10.33 -2.20
C TRP A 92 -5.89 10.78 -3.29
N LEU A 93 -4.71 10.18 -3.34
CA LEU A 93 -3.82 10.30 -4.50
C LEU A 93 -4.39 9.52 -5.68
N LEU A 94 -4.87 8.30 -5.40
CA LEU A 94 -5.63 7.48 -6.34
C LEU A 94 -6.93 7.06 -5.64
N PRO A 95 -8.09 7.62 -6.04
CA PRO A 95 -9.35 7.28 -5.42
C PRO A 95 -9.75 5.84 -5.76
N PRO A 96 -10.56 5.18 -4.91
CA PRO A 96 -11.10 3.88 -5.23
C PRO A 96 -11.96 3.94 -6.49
N GLY A 97 -11.42 3.42 -7.60
CA GLY A 97 -12.16 3.18 -8.83
C GLY A 97 -12.83 1.81 -8.80
N GLY A 98 -13.96 1.65 -9.49
CA GLY A 98 -14.79 0.44 -9.42
C GLY A 98 -14.19 -0.87 -9.97
N ALA A 99 -12.89 -0.92 -10.32
CA ALA A 99 -12.28 -2.08 -10.99
C ALA A 99 -11.34 -2.89 -10.10
N GLU A 100 -10.55 -2.26 -9.21
CA GLU A 100 -9.57 -3.00 -8.39
C GLU A 100 -9.59 -2.51 -6.94
N PRO A 101 -9.98 -3.37 -5.98
CA PRO A 101 -10.13 -2.97 -4.59
C PRO A 101 -8.79 -2.84 -3.84
N ALA A 102 -7.70 -3.42 -4.34
CA ALA A 102 -6.41 -3.45 -3.67
C ALA A 102 -5.25 -3.63 -4.67
N THR A 103 -4.07 -3.10 -4.31
CA THR A 103 -2.80 -3.30 -5.04
C THR A 103 -2.23 -4.68 -4.73
N ASP A 104 -1.73 -5.41 -5.73
CA ASP A 104 -1.05 -6.68 -5.49
C ASP A 104 0.18 -6.46 -4.57
N PRO A 105 0.28 -7.21 -3.46
CA PRO A 105 1.33 -6.96 -2.47
C PRO A 105 2.70 -7.40 -2.95
N ALA A 106 2.82 -8.36 -3.88
CA ALA A 106 4.11 -8.75 -4.44
C ALA A 106 4.65 -7.67 -5.38
N VAL A 107 3.78 -7.11 -6.23
CA VAL A 107 4.13 -6.01 -7.13
C VAL A 107 4.47 -4.74 -6.34
N LEU A 108 3.72 -4.44 -5.27
CA LEU A 108 4.03 -3.31 -4.39
C LEU A 108 5.41 -3.44 -3.72
N ARG A 109 5.79 -4.66 -3.27
CA ARG A 109 7.12 -4.89 -2.67
C ARG A 109 8.24 -4.62 -3.65
N ASP A 110 8.09 -5.08 -4.89
CA ASP A 110 9.08 -4.86 -5.96
C ASP A 110 9.22 -3.36 -6.26
N ALA A 111 8.11 -2.65 -6.44
CA ALA A 111 8.10 -1.23 -6.70
C ALA A 111 8.71 -0.41 -5.54
N LEU A 112 8.42 -0.75 -4.28
CA LEU A 112 9.00 -0.09 -3.11
C LEU A 112 10.50 -0.36 -2.97
N GLY A 113 10.94 -1.59 -3.30
CA GLY A 113 12.34 -1.97 -3.31
C GLY A 113 13.13 -1.20 -4.37
N GLU A 114 12.55 -1.03 -5.55
CA GLU A 114 13.15 -0.25 -6.63
C GLU A 114 13.17 1.25 -6.31
N ALA A 115 12.06 1.81 -5.81
CA ALA A 115 12.00 3.19 -5.34
C ALA A 115 13.09 3.49 -4.29
N ALA A 116 13.30 2.58 -3.34
CA ALA A 116 14.35 2.73 -2.33
C ALA A 116 15.77 2.68 -2.91
N ARG A 117 15.98 2.00 -4.04
CA ARG A 117 17.28 2.01 -4.75
C ARG A 117 17.48 3.33 -5.50
N LEU A 118 16.45 3.82 -6.19
CA LEU A 118 16.48 5.10 -6.91
C LEU A 118 16.74 6.26 -5.95
N LEU A 119 16.03 6.31 -4.82
CA LEU A 119 16.23 7.35 -3.81
C LEU A 119 17.64 7.31 -3.22
N ARG A 120 18.15 6.13 -2.86
CA ARG A 120 19.53 5.99 -2.37
C ARG A 120 20.57 6.45 -3.41
N ALA A 121 20.37 6.12 -4.68
CA ALA A 121 21.23 6.61 -5.75
C ALA A 121 21.19 8.15 -5.85
N ALA A 122 20.00 8.75 -5.80
CA ALA A 122 19.83 10.20 -5.83
C ALA A 122 20.48 10.91 -4.63
N ASP A 123 20.33 10.38 -3.41
CA ASP A 123 20.94 10.95 -2.21
C ASP A 123 22.47 10.81 -2.18
N SER A 124 23.02 9.75 -2.79
CA SER A 124 24.47 9.54 -2.89
C SER A 124 25.19 10.48 -3.86
N CYS A 125 24.45 11.17 -4.73
CA CYS A 125 24.99 12.14 -5.68
C CYS A 125 25.08 13.57 -5.13
N ARG A 126 24.80 13.76 -3.84
CA ARG A 126 24.75 15.07 -3.18
C ARG A 126 26.07 15.47 -2.53
#